data_AF-A0A222T3J6-F1
#
_entry.id   AF-A0A222T3J6-F1
#
_cell.length_a   1.000
_cell.length_b   1.000
_cell.length_c   1.000
_cell.angle_alpha   90.00
_cell.angle_beta   90.00
_cell.angle_gamma   90.00
#
_symmetry.space_group_name_H-M   'P 1'
#
loop_
_entity.id
_entity.type
_entity.pdbx_description
1 polymer ?
#
loop_
_entity_poly.entity_id
_entity_poly.type
_entity_poly.pdbx_seq_one_letter_code
_entity_poly.pdbx_strand_id
1 'polypeptide(L)'
;MGRDLYHEVAGLHTARSLHHDLTIVWEEDGGVVIFRTLGTWTLHDGRIIPVNAVGVFTVVDGRFAEQRITVDNTPLFEALS
;
A
#
# COMPACT_ATOMS: atom_id res chain seq x y z
N MET A 1 19.87 -5.07 25.41
CA MET A 1 18.40 -4.95 25.58
C MET A 1 17.84 -4.35 24.30
N GLY A 2 17.41 -5.18 23.36
CA GLY A 2 16.66 -4.74 22.18
C GLY A 2 15.40 -5.59 22.13
N ARG A 3 14.30 -5.09 22.67
CA ARG A 3 13.00 -5.76 22.61
C ARG A 3 12.24 -5.15 21.43
N ASP A 4 11.93 -6.02 20.46
CA ASP A 4 10.68 -6.06 19.70
C ASP A 4 10.10 -4.71 19.25
N LEU A 5 10.59 -4.20 18.11
CA LEU A 5 9.90 -3.17 17.33
C LEU A 5 8.85 -3.76 16.37
N TYR A 6 8.66 -5.07 16.39
CA TYR A 6 7.57 -5.73 15.68
C TYR A 6 6.52 -6.10 16.73
N HIS A 7 5.60 -5.18 17.00
CA HIS A 7 4.27 -5.63 17.37
C HIS A 7 3.80 -6.51 16.23
N GLU A 8 3.44 -7.75 16.52
CA GLU A 8 2.65 -8.55 15.60
C GLU A 8 1.48 -7.67 15.16
N VAL A 9 1.49 -7.26 13.89
CA VAL A 9 0.36 -6.50 13.33
C VAL A 9 -0.78 -7.50 13.30
N ALA A 10 -1.59 -7.48 14.35
CA ALA A 10 -2.80 -8.27 14.45
C ALA A 10 -3.55 -8.11 13.11
N GLY A 11 -3.75 -9.21 12.39
CA GLY A 11 -4.49 -9.22 11.14
C GLY A 11 -3.71 -9.55 9.86
N LEU A 12 -2.39 -9.75 9.86
CA LEU A 12 -1.71 -10.18 8.62
C LEU A 12 -2.24 -11.54 8.10
N HIS A 13 -2.69 -12.42 9.01
CA HIS A 13 -3.38 -13.68 8.68
C HIS A 13 -4.83 -13.53 8.20
N THR A 14 -5.38 -12.31 8.22
CA THR A 14 -6.79 -12.07 7.84
C THR A 14 -6.94 -11.70 6.37
N ALA A 15 -5.89 -11.17 5.73
CA ALA A 15 -5.90 -10.82 4.32
C ALA A 15 -5.73 -12.07 3.44
N ARG A 16 -6.71 -12.33 2.58
CA ARG A 16 -6.68 -13.40 1.58
C ARG A 16 -6.04 -12.95 0.27
N SER A 17 -6.36 -11.74 -0.18
CA SER A 17 -5.78 -11.15 -1.39
C SER A 17 -5.79 -9.63 -1.34
N LEU A 18 -4.86 -9.04 -2.08
CA LEU A 18 -4.73 -7.60 -2.26
C LEU A 18 -4.57 -7.30 -3.75
N HIS A 19 -5.38 -6.36 -4.24
CA HIS A 19 -5.30 -5.84 -5.60
C HIS A 19 -5.16 -4.31 -5.55
N HIS A 20 -4.50 -3.70 -6.52
CA HIS A 20 -4.38 -2.25 -6.61
C HIS A 20 -4.84 -1.78 -7.97
N ASP A 21 -5.94 -1.03 -8.00
CA ASP A 21 -6.37 -0.33 -9.20
C ASP A 21 -5.61 0.98 -9.33
N LEU A 22 -4.97 1.18 -10.48
CA LEU A 22 -4.33 2.44 -10.80
C LEU A 22 -5.39 3.47 -11.16
N THR A 23 -5.49 4.54 -10.36
CA THR A 23 -6.50 5.58 -10.55
C THR A 23 -5.94 6.80 -11.25
N ILE A 24 -4.68 7.15 -10.98
CA ILE A 24 -3.98 8.28 -11.58
C ILE A 24 -2.51 7.89 -11.76
N VAL A 25 -1.94 8.32 -12.88
CA VAL A 25 -0.50 8.34 -13.15
C VAL A 25 -0.11 9.76 -13.49
N TRP A 26 0.98 10.22 -12.91
CA TRP A 26 1.58 11.50 -13.24
C TRP A 26 3.10 11.34 -13.31
N GLU A 27 3.72 11.89 -14.35
CA GLU A 27 5.16 11.90 -14.53
C GLU A 27 5.68 13.32 -14.30
N GLU A 28 6.78 13.43 -13.55
CA GLU A 28 7.50 14.67 -13.32
C GLU A 28 8.91 14.59 -13.94
N ASP A 29 9.52 15.76 -14.13
CA ASP A 29 10.90 15.86 -14.61
C ASP A 29 11.88 15.11 -13.69
N GLY A 30 12.96 14.60 -14.28
CA GLY A 30 13.97 13.84 -13.53
C GLY A 30 13.60 12.39 -13.27
N GLY A 31 12.58 11.86 -13.97
CA GLY A 31 12.21 10.45 -13.89
C GLY A 31 11.35 10.10 -12.68
N VAL A 32 10.69 11.07 -12.06
CA VAL A 32 9.76 10.82 -10.95
C VAL A 32 8.39 10.45 -11.50
N VAL A 33 7.79 9.38 -10.98
CA VAL A 33 6.45 8.90 -11.34
C VAL A 33 5.61 8.77 -10.09
N ILE A 34 4.43 9.38 -10.11
CA ILE A 34 3.47 9.36 -9.02
C ILE A 34 2.26 8.52 -9.45
N PHE A 35 1.97 7.48 -8.65
CA PHE A 35 0.79 6.65 -8.81
C PHE A 35 -0.17 6.91 -7.66
N ARG A 36 -1.46 7.14 -7.97
CA ARG A 36 -2.53 6.98 -6.98
C ARG A 36 -3.24 5.67 -7.25
N THR A 37 -3.40 4.86 -6.21
CA THR A 37 -4.04 3.55 -6.32
C THR A 37 -5.17 3.40 -5.33
N LEU A 38 -6.19 2.66 -5.71
CA LEU A 38 -7.18 2.10 -4.81
C LEU A 38 -6.83 0.63 -4.54
N GLY A 39 -6.34 0.35 -3.35
CA GLY A 39 -6.12 -1.00 -2.85
C GLY A 39 -7.44 -1.66 -2.47
N THR A 40 -7.68 -2.88 -2.93
CA THR A 40 -8.82 -3.71 -2.54
C THR A 40 -8.31 -4.89 -1.73
N TRP A 41 -8.52 -4.85 -0.42
CA TRP A 41 -8.19 -5.94 0.49
C TRP A 41 -9.38 -6.88 0.59
N THR A 42 -9.18 -8.15 0.25
CA THR A 42 -10.17 -9.20 0.50
C THR A 42 -9.71 -10.02 1.69
N LEU A 43 -10.54 -10.12 2.72
CA LEU A 43 -10.25 -10.90 3.91
C LEU A 43 -10.69 -12.37 3.77
N HIS A 44 -10.18 -13.24 4.64
CA HIS A 44 -10.56 -14.66 4.67
C HIS A 44 -12.04 -14.89 5.01
N ASP A 45 -12.66 -13.98 5.76
CA ASP A 45 -14.10 -14.00 6.06
C ASP A 45 -14.98 -13.44 4.93
N GLY A 46 -14.37 -13.02 3.81
CA GLY A 46 -15.07 -12.51 2.63
C GLY A 46 -15.32 -11.00 2.65
N ARG A 47 -14.97 -10.27 3.72
CA ARG A 47 -15.06 -8.81 3.73
C ARG A 47 -14.09 -8.21 2.72
N ILE A 48 -14.52 -7.10 2.10
CA ILE A 48 -13.74 -6.34 1.13
C ILE A 48 -13.54 -4.93 1.69
N ILE A 49 -12.29 -4.49 1.78
CA ILE A 49 -11.92 -3.20 2.37
C ILE A 49 -11.14 -2.38 1.33
N PRO A 50 -11.68 -1.24 0.87
CA PRO A 50 -10.96 -0.31 0.03
C PRO A 50 -9.96 0.52 0.85
N VAL A 51 -8.74 0.69 0.34
CA VAL A 51 -7.64 1.40 0.99
C VAL A 51 -6.96 2.30 -0.04
N ASN A 52 -6.91 3.61 0.21
CA ASN A 52 -6.22 4.53 -0.68
C ASN A 52 -4.71 4.49 -0.44
N ALA A 53 -3.94 4.54 -1.52
CA ALA A 53 -2.50 4.72 -1.45
C ALA A 53 -1.99 5.66 -2.54
N VAL A 54 -0.88 6.32 -2.24
CA VAL A 54 -0.10 7.11 -3.18
C VAL A 54 1.33 6.61 -3.13
N GLY A 55 1.90 6.32 -4.29
CA GLY A 55 3.31 5.96 -4.41
C GLY A 55 4.05 6.99 -5.27
N VAL A 56 5.25 7.36 -4.82
CA VAL A 56 6.20 8.20 -5.55
C VAL A 56 7.42 7.34 -5.85
N PHE A 57 7.78 7.26 -7.12
CA PHE A 57 8.82 6.38 -7.62
C PHE A 57 9.83 7.19 -8.42
N THR A 58 11.12 6.94 -8.23
CA THR A 58 12.16 7.49 -9.10
C THR A 58 12.60 6.39 -10.06
N VAL A 59 12.57 6.68 -11.36
CA VAL A 59 12.96 5.77 -12.43
C VAL A 59 14.30 6.22 -13.00
N VAL A 60 15.29 5.32 -12.97
CA VAL A 60 16.62 5.52 -13.59
C VAL A 60 16.86 4.35 -14.52
N ASP A 61 17.18 4.62 -15.79
CA ASP A 61 17.43 3.62 -16.83
C ASP A 61 16.32 2.55 -16.93
N GLY A 62 15.06 2.99 -16.83
CA GLY A 62 13.87 2.14 -16.91
C GLY A 62 13.63 1.24 -15.69
N ARG A 63 14.33 1.49 -14.56
CA ARG A 63 14.16 0.74 -13.32
C ARG A 63 13.78 1.67 -12.17
N PHE A 64 12.97 1.18 -11.23
CA PHE A 64 12.73 1.89 -9.98
C PHE A 64 14.02 1.92 -9.14
N ALA A 65 14.55 3.12 -8.93
CA ALA A 65 15.71 3.39 -8.08
C ALA A 65 15.30 3.78 -6.65
N GLU A 66 14.15 4.46 -6.50
CA GLU A 66 13.54 4.77 -5.21
C GLU A 66 12.02 4.53 -5.30
N GLN A 67 11.43 4.10 -4.18
CA GLN A 67 10.00 3.93 -4.01
C GLN A 67 9.59 4.40 -2.61
N ARG A 68 8.59 5.29 -2.56
CA ARG A 68 7.94 5.71 -1.33
C ARG A 68 6.44 5.55 -1.47
N ILE A 69 5.82 4.74 -0.61
CA ILE A 69 4.37 4.54 -0.61
C ILE A 69 3.79 5.07 0.70
N THR A 70 2.77 5.89 0.58
CA THR A 70 1.91 6.33 1.69
C THR A 70 0.55 5.67 1.54
N VAL A 71 0.09 5.00 2.60
CA VAL A 71 -1.16 4.23 2.62
C VAL A 71 -2.07 4.75 3.74
N ASP A 72 -3.34 4.96 3.43
CA ASP A 72 -4.37 5.24 4.45
C ASP A 72 -4.97 3.92 4.95
N ASN A 73 -4.35 3.35 5.99
CA ASN A 73 -4.80 2.09 6.60
C ASN A 73 -5.98 2.27 7.58
N THR A 74 -6.55 3.47 7.74
CA THR A 74 -7.66 3.71 8.67
C THR A 74 -8.81 2.71 8.47
N PRO A 75 -9.31 2.47 7.23
CA PRO A 75 -10.42 1.53 7.01
C PRO A 75 -10.05 0.09 7.33
N LEU A 76 -8.79 -0.29 7.14
CA LEU A 76 -8.30 -1.62 7.45
C LEU A 76 -8.25 -1.84 8.96
N PHE A 77 -7.75 -0.86 9.72
CA PHE A 77 -7.68 -0.97 11.18
C PHE A 77 -9.07 -0.95 11.83
N GLU A 78 -9.99 -0.12 11.34
CA GLU A 78 -11.39 -0.12 11.80
C GLU A 78 -12.10 -1.47 11.56
N ALA A 79 -11.73 -2.19 10.50
CA ALA A 79 -12.31 -3.50 10.21
C ALA A 79 -11.67 -4.65 11.03
N LEU A 80 -10.46 -4.46 11.54
CA LEU A 80 -9.69 -5.51 12.25
C LEU A 80 -9.70 -5.35 13.78
N SER A 81 -10.17 -4.21 14.30
CA SER A 81 -10.43 -3.96 15.72
C SER A 81 -11.68 -4.68 16.21
#